data_AF-A0A9D9FT05-F1
#
_entry.id   AF-A0A9D9FT05-F1
#
_cell.length_a   1.000
_cell.length_b   1.000
_cell.length_c   1.000
_cell.angle_alpha   90.00
_cell.angle_beta   90.00
_cell.angle_gamma   90.00
#
_symmetry.space_group_name_H-M   'P 1'
#
loop_
_entity.id
_entity.type
_entity.pdbx_description
1 polymer ?
#
loop_
_entity_poly.entity_id
_entity_poly.type
_entity_poly.pdbx_seq_one_letter_code
_entity_poly.pdbx_strand_id
1 'polypeptide(L)' 'GKEDLKTVLRKSAALMKQGAKGMVYGRNIYQHANPRAVVAALMAMIHQGADGDEAWDIYNRG' A
#
# COMPACT_ATOMS: atom_id res chain seq x y z
N GLY A 1 -14.20 -2.10 11.81
CA GLY A 1 -13.40 -3.06 11.04
C GLY A 1 -12.17 -2.37 10.52
N LYS A 2 -11.04 -2.52 11.21
CA LYS A 2 -9.72 -2.13 10.70
C LYS A 2 -9.20 -3.33 9.94
N GLU A 3 -9.20 -3.30 8.61
CA GLU A 3 -8.36 -4.24 7.87
C GLU A 3 -6.90 -3.88 8.14
N ASP A 4 -6.10 -4.89 8.45
CA ASP A 4 -4.68 -4.74 8.71
C ASP A 4 -3.97 -4.22 7.45
N LEU A 5 -3.20 -3.12 7.58
CA LEU A 5 -2.58 -2.44 6.44
C LEU A 5 -1.69 -3.37 5.61
N LYS A 6 -0.98 -4.29 6.25
CA LYS A 6 -0.15 -5.27 5.55
C LYS A 6 -1.00 -6.18 4.66
N THR A 7 -2.17 -6.58 5.14
CA THR A 7 -3.13 -7.36 4.35
C THR A 7 -3.64 -6.57 3.15
N VAL A 8 -3.92 -5.29 3.34
CA VAL A 8 -4.34 -4.39 2.26
C VAL A 8 -3.25 -4.29 1.20
N LEU A 9 -2.00 -4.00 1.59
CA LEU A 9 -0.86 -3.89 0.66
C LEU A 9 -0.66 -5.17 -0.16
N ARG A 10 -0.75 -6.34 0.46
CA ARG A 10 -0.62 -7.63 -0.24
C ARG A 10 -1.75 -7.88 -1.25
N LYS A 11 -3.01 -7.62 -0.88
CA LYS A 11 -4.15 -7.74 -1.80
C LYS A 11 -3.99 -6.77 -2.97
N SER A 12 -3.57 -5.55 -2.68
CA SER A 12 -3.32 -4.50 -3.66
C SER A 12 -2.22 -4.88 -4.65
N ALA A 13 -1.10 -5.42 -4.18
CA ALA A 13 -0.04 -5.93 -5.06
C ALA A 13 -0.54 -7.06 -5.96
N ALA A 14 -1.40 -7.96 -5.46
CA ALA A 14 -2.01 -9.02 -6.28
C ALA A 14 -2.93 -8.45 -7.37
N LEU A 15 -3.72 -7.41 -7.07
CA LEU A 15 -4.57 -6.73 -8.06
C LEU A 15 -3.76 -5.96 -9.10
N MET A 16 -2.69 -5.29 -8.70
CA MET A 16 -1.76 -4.61 -9.62
C MET A 16 -1.12 -5.60 -10.60
N LYS A 17 -0.73 -6.79 -10.12
CA LYS A 17 -0.20 -7.88 -10.99
C LYS A 17 -1.21 -8.39 -12.01
N GLN A 18 -2.52 -8.25 -11.75
CA GLN A 18 -3.59 -8.63 -12.68
C GLN A 18 -3.89 -7.54 -13.73
N GLY A 19 -3.11 -6.47 -13.78
CA GLY A 19 -3.27 -5.39 -14.76
C GLY A 19 -4.12 -4.23 -14.27
N ALA A 20 -4.39 -4.13 -12.97
CA ALA A 20 -4.96 -2.91 -12.41
C ALA A 20 -4.02 -1.72 -12.68
N LYS A 21 -4.55 -0.63 -13.25
CA LYS A 21 -3.78 0.56 -13.65
C LYS A 21 -3.67 1.62 -12.55
N GLY A 22 -4.20 1.35 -11.37
CA GLY A 22 -4.25 2.30 -10.26
C GLY A 22 -5.20 1.84 -9.17
N MET A 23 -5.23 2.59 -8.08
CA MET A 23 -5.94 2.21 -6.86
C MET A 23 -6.46 3.43 -6.12
N VAL A 24 -7.71 3.38 -5.69
CA VAL A 24 -8.34 4.46 -4.93
C VAL A 24 -8.36 4.07 -3.46
N TYR A 25 -7.63 4.82 -2.65
CA TYR A 25 -7.66 4.70 -1.20
C TYR A 25 -8.24 5.95 -0.57
N GLY A 26 -9.15 5.74 0.39
CA GLY A 26 -9.69 6.81 1.21
C GLY A 26 -9.40 6.56 2.68
N ARG A 27 -10.35 5.92 3.36
CA ARG A 27 -10.36 5.72 4.83
C ARG A 27 -9.18 4.94 5.39
N ASN A 28 -8.48 4.19 4.55
CA ASN A 28 -7.29 3.39 4.89
C ASN A 28 -5.97 4.18 4.86
N ILE A 29 -5.92 5.46 4.51
CA ILE A 29 -4.67 6.25 4.56
C ILE A 29 -4.65 7.15 5.80
N TYR A 30 -5.70 7.94 6.00
CA TYR A 30 -5.70 9.00 7.03
C TYR A 30 -5.92 8.48 8.46
N GLN A 31 -6.35 7.23 8.64
CA GLN A 31 -6.51 6.62 9.97
C GLN A 31 -5.21 5.98 10.50
N HIS A 32 -4.13 5.98 9.72
CA HIS A 32 -2.83 5.48 10.15
C HIS A 32 -2.04 6.56 10.87
N ALA A 33 -1.23 6.12 11.84
CA ALA A 33 -0.35 7.00 12.60
C ALA A 33 0.64 7.76 11.70
N ASN A 34 0.97 7.20 10.53
CA ASN A 34 1.87 7.81 9.56
C ASN A 34 1.31 7.73 8.12
N PRO A 35 0.45 8.68 7.70
CA PRO A 35 -0.13 8.67 6.36
C PRO A 35 0.91 8.90 5.26
N ARG A 36 2.02 9.59 5.56
CA ARG A 36 3.11 9.82 4.59
C ARG A 36 3.80 8.51 4.22
N ALA A 37 4.08 7.67 5.21
CA ALA A 37 4.66 6.35 5.00
C ALA A 37 3.73 5.43 4.19
N VAL A 38 2.41 5.52 4.43
CA VAL A 38 1.42 4.80 3.62
C VAL A 38 1.49 5.23 2.16
N VAL A 39 1.47 6.54 1.88
CA VAL A 39 1.58 7.04 0.50
C VAL A 39 2.88 6.60 -0.16
N ALA A 40 4.01 6.63 0.55
CA ALA A 40 5.29 6.17 0.02
C ALA A 40 5.25 4.68 -0.39
N ALA A 41 4.68 3.82 0.46
CA ALA A 41 4.48 2.40 0.19
C ALA A 41 3.61 2.18 -1.06
N LEU A 42 2.52 2.94 -1.20
CA LEU A 42 1.63 2.86 -2.36
C LEU A 42 2.30 3.30 -3.66
N MET A 43 3.06 4.40 -3.61
CA MET A 43 3.79 4.92 -4.77
C MET A 43 4.86 3.93 -5.25
N ALA A 44 5.53 3.23 -4.32
CA ALA A 44 6.47 2.18 -4.68
C ALA A 44 5.78 1.02 -5.41
N MET A 45 4.61 0.57 -4.94
CA MET A 45 3.85 -0.48 -5.66
C MET A 45 3.41 -0.04 -7.06
N ILE A 46 2.95 1.21 -7.22
CA ILE A 46 2.42 1.71 -8.50
C ILE A 46 3.52 2.00 -9.51
N HIS A 47 4.60 2.67 -9.09
CA HIS A 47 5.62 3.19 -10.00
C HIS A 47 6.89 2.34 -10.08
N GLN A 48 7.18 1.55 -9.04
CA GLN A 48 8.43 0.77 -8.93
C GLN A 48 8.15 -0.74 -9.01
N GLY A 49 6.87 -1.14 -9.06
CA GLY A 49 6.47 -2.55 -9.09
C GLY A 49 6.74 -3.30 -7.79
N ALA A 50 6.91 -2.58 -6.68
CA ALA A 50 7.13 -3.17 -5.37
C ALA A 50 5.98 -4.13 -4.99
N ASP A 51 6.30 -5.24 -4.34
CA ASP A 51 5.30 -6.15 -3.82
C ASP A 51 4.74 -5.68 -2.46
N GLY A 52 3.77 -6.44 -1.93
CA GLY A 52 3.11 -6.07 -0.69
C GLY A 52 4.00 -6.14 0.56
N ASP A 53 5.06 -6.95 0.55
CA ASP A 53 6.00 -7.05 1.66
C ASP A 53 7.07 -5.95 1.58
N GLU A 54 7.54 -5.60 0.38
CA GLU A 54 8.39 -4.42 0.15
C GLU A 54 7.67 -3.13 0.54
N ALA A 55 6.41 -2.97 0.14
CA ALA A 55 5.59 -1.83 0.53
C ALA A 55 5.40 -1.75 2.07
N TRP A 56 5.29 -2.89 2.74
CA TRP A 56 5.19 -2.95 4.20
C TRP A 56 6.50 -2.52 4.88
N ASP A 57 7.65 -2.92 4.35
CA ASP A 57 8.95 -2.48 4.84
C ASP A 57 9.14 -0.97 4.64
N ILE A 58 8.77 -0.43 3.47
CA ILE A 58 8.78 1.03 3.20
C ILE A 58 7.92 1.78 4.21
N TYR A 59 6.74 1.25 4.55
CA TYR A 59 5.87 1.83 5.56
C TYR A 59 6.54 1.87 6.95
N ASN A 60 7.25 0.80 7.35
CA ASN A 60 7.89 0.74 8.66
C ASN A 60 9.18 1.57 8.78
N ARG A 61 9.80 1.95 7.66
CA ARG A 61 10.99 2.81 7.63
C ARG A 61 10.65 4.31 7.66
N GLY A 62 9.39 4.68 7.41
CA GLY A 62 8.94 6.05 7.19
C GLY A 62 8.20 6.70 8.35
#